data_AF-A0A524CES3-F1
#
_entry.id   AF-A0A524CES3-F1
#
_cell.length_a   1.000
_cell.length_b   1.000
_cell.length_c   1.000
_cell.angle_alpha   90.00
_cell.angle_beta   90.00
_cell.angle_gamma   90.00
#
_symmetry.space_group_name_H-M   'P 1'
#
loop_
_entity.id
_entity.type
_entity.pdbx_description
1 polymer ?
#
loop_
_entity_poly.entity_id
_entity_poly.type
_entity_poly.pdbx_seq_one_letter_code
_entity_poly.pdbx_strand_id
1 'polypeptide(L)'
;MAKKKLESEKDNKNKQTDLFSFSESQKEHKKEKESEGKSAPQYEPQEAEPKPEQEKSGKKLFKEVFEKKPTIEEKKHVKPTKKVLRGENIPEELFFQGNDEPFGLEKGEIELEKKKREGFESKFIRYLIEKGEIVQNLEKGLLLDVNYDGGQNKAYCKFYDLETDEIKIWIDTTKHEPYCLSKKSIQELETNVELTNYEGFKRFEKILRVDLLQDEEIDMTKIYGIT
;
A
#
# COMPACT_ATOMS: atom_id res chain seq x y z
N MET A 1 -14.98 -67.65 26.54
CA MET A 1 -15.14 -67.29 25.11
C MET A 1 -15.93 -65.99 25.03
N ALA A 2 -15.29 -64.88 24.66
CA ALA A 2 -15.97 -63.69 24.10
C ALA A 2 -14.92 -62.71 23.60
N LYS A 3 -15.07 -62.33 22.33
CA LYS A 3 -14.20 -61.46 21.54
C LYS A 3 -14.14 -60.06 22.14
N LYS A 4 -12.94 -59.45 22.20
CA LYS A 4 -12.81 -57.99 22.27
C LYS A 4 -12.21 -57.47 20.97
N LYS A 5 -12.90 -56.45 20.48
CA LYS A 5 -13.01 -55.94 19.12
C LYS A 5 -11.80 -55.04 18.80
N LEU A 6 -11.22 -55.23 17.61
CA LEU A 6 -10.36 -54.25 16.95
C LEU A 6 -11.22 -53.07 16.54
N GLU A 7 -10.90 -51.86 17.02
CA GLU A 7 -11.37 -50.60 16.43
C GLU A 7 -10.14 -49.75 16.13
N SER A 8 -10.02 -49.40 14.85
CA SER A 8 -9.01 -48.56 14.24
C SER A 8 -9.32 -47.09 14.55
N GLU A 9 -8.46 -46.41 15.30
CA GLU A 9 -8.46 -44.95 15.38
C GLU A 9 -7.69 -44.38 14.18
N LYS A 10 -8.43 -43.69 13.31
CA LYS A 10 -7.89 -42.86 12.24
C LYS A 10 -7.37 -41.57 12.87
N ASP A 11 -6.06 -41.45 13.02
CA ASP A 11 -5.41 -40.18 13.31
C ASP A 11 -5.44 -39.30 12.06
N ASN A 12 -6.46 -38.46 11.97
CA ASN A 12 -6.57 -37.41 10.96
C ASN A 12 -5.62 -36.27 11.34
N LYS A 13 -4.33 -36.42 11.01
CA LYS A 13 -3.35 -35.32 11.05
C LYS A 13 -3.73 -34.31 9.98
N ASN A 14 -4.48 -33.30 10.39
CA ASN A 14 -4.71 -32.10 9.60
C ASN A 14 -3.38 -31.33 9.51
N LYS A 15 -2.51 -31.73 8.58
CA LYS A 15 -1.30 -30.99 8.23
C LYS A 15 -1.73 -29.82 7.35
N GLN A 16 -1.50 -28.62 7.86
CA GLN A 16 -1.65 -27.38 7.11
C GLN A 16 -0.63 -27.37 5.97
N THR A 17 -1.11 -27.33 4.72
CA THR A 17 -0.26 -27.41 3.52
C THR A 17 0.02 -26.07 2.87
N ASP A 18 -0.68 -24.98 3.25
CA ASP A 18 -0.61 -23.72 2.52
C ASP A 18 -0.65 -22.47 3.41
N LEU A 19 0.02 -21.41 2.95
CA LEU A 19 0.14 -20.11 3.61
C LEU A 19 -1.19 -19.32 3.68
N PHE A 20 -2.19 -19.74 2.91
CA PHE A 20 -3.47 -19.03 2.72
C PHE A 20 -4.70 -19.78 3.27
N SER A 21 -4.53 -20.89 3.99
CA SER A 21 -5.66 -21.72 4.46
C SER A 21 -6.60 -21.03 5.48
N PHE A 22 -6.31 -19.81 5.92
CA PHE A 22 -7.14 -19.05 6.86
C PHE A 22 -8.17 -18.13 6.17
N SER A 23 -8.15 -17.95 4.85
CA SER A 23 -9.06 -17.02 4.15
C SER A 23 -10.43 -17.60 3.78
N GLU A 24 -10.66 -18.91 3.91
CA GLU A 24 -11.88 -19.56 3.40
C GLU A 24 -13.08 -19.56 4.36
N SER A 25 -12.94 -19.11 5.60
CA SER A 25 -13.99 -19.29 6.63
C SER A 25 -15.13 -18.26 6.62
N GLN A 26 -15.36 -17.50 5.54
CA GLN A 26 -16.36 -16.40 5.52
C GLN A 26 -17.26 -16.37 4.27
N LYS A 27 -17.52 -17.53 3.64
CA LYS A 27 -18.41 -17.61 2.47
C LYS A 27 -19.70 -18.42 2.69
N GLU A 28 -20.21 -18.50 3.91
CA GLU A 28 -21.58 -18.98 4.13
C GLU A 28 -22.28 -18.13 5.20
N HIS A 29 -22.93 -17.05 4.74
CA HIS A 29 -24.21 -16.51 5.22
C HIS A 29 -24.37 -15.04 4.79
N LYS A 30 -24.91 -14.82 3.59
CA LYS A 30 -25.88 -13.74 3.29
C LYS A 30 -26.46 -13.92 1.89
N LYS A 31 -27.57 -14.63 1.82
CA LYS A 31 -28.60 -14.43 0.78
C LYS A 31 -29.65 -13.47 1.34
N GLU A 32 -30.24 -12.70 0.43
CA GLU A 32 -31.42 -11.83 0.55
C GLU A 32 -31.17 -10.37 0.99
N LYS A 33 -31.13 -9.44 0.02
CA LYS A 33 -32.32 -8.70 -0.48
C LYS A 33 -31.92 -7.77 -1.65
N GLU A 34 -32.68 -7.85 -2.75
CA GLU A 34 -32.69 -6.90 -3.87
C GLU A 34 -33.71 -5.75 -3.64
N SER A 35 -33.67 -4.77 -4.55
CA SER A 35 -34.49 -3.54 -4.74
C SER A 35 -34.06 -2.34 -3.89
N GLU A 36 -33.89 -1.11 -4.37
CA GLU A 36 -34.22 -0.42 -5.63
C GLU A 36 -33.45 0.93 -5.63
N GLY A 37 -33.31 1.59 -6.79
CA GLY A 37 -33.03 3.04 -6.83
C GLY A 37 -31.73 3.47 -7.51
N LYS A 38 -31.78 3.61 -8.84
CA LYS A 38 -30.81 4.34 -9.66
C LYS A 38 -31.01 5.86 -9.51
N SER A 39 -29.93 6.63 -9.42
CA SER A 39 -29.77 7.85 -10.23
C SER A 39 -28.29 8.26 -10.27
N ALA A 40 -27.79 8.48 -11.49
CA ALA A 40 -26.47 9.02 -11.78
C ALA A 40 -26.60 10.55 -11.92
N PRO A 41 -25.62 11.36 -11.48
CA PRO A 41 -25.63 12.79 -11.79
C PRO A 41 -25.17 13.02 -13.23
N GLN A 42 -26.01 13.73 -13.99
CA GLN A 42 -25.72 14.27 -15.31
C GLN A 42 -24.79 15.48 -15.18
N TYR A 43 -23.77 15.56 -16.03
CA TYR A 43 -22.93 16.75 -16.19
C TYR A 43 -23.28 17.38 -17.55
N GLU A 44 -23.71 18.64 -17.54
CA GLU A 44 -23.91 19.44 -18.76
C GLU A 44 -22.57 20.06 -19.21
N PRO A 45 -22.21 20.01 -20.50
CA PRO A 45 -21.03 20.70 -21.02
C PRO A 45 -21.32 22.20 -21.21
N GLN A 46 -20.46 23.06 -20.68
CA GLN A 46 -20.49 24.50 -20.98
C GLN A 46 -19.61 24.84 -22.19
N GLU A 47 -20.12 25.72 -23.04
CA GLU A 47 -19.58 26.20 -24.31
C GLU A 47 -18.29 27.04 -24.13
N ALA A 48 -17.37 26.92 -25.08
CA ALA A 48 -16.13 27.71 -25.14
C ALA A 48 -16.20 28.71 -26.31
N GLU A 49 -15.80 29.96 -26.05
CA GLU A 49 -15.65 31.04 -27.03
C GLU A 49 -14.19 31.60 -27.04
N PRO A 50 -13.77 32.34 -28.10
CA PRO A 50 -12.56 32.03 -28.86
C PRO A 50 -11.26 32.75 -28.47
N LYS A 51 -10.12 32.21 -28.92
CA LYS A 51 -8.77 32.79 -28.84
C LYS A 51 -8.51 33.84 -29.94
N PRO A 52 -7.60 34.81 -29.73
CA PRO A 52 -6.88 35.47 -30.83
C PRO A 52 -5.51 34.83 -31.10
N GLU A 53 -5.12 34.86 -32.38
CA GLU A 53 -3.87 34.37 -32.98
C GLU A 53 -2.72 35.40 -32.91
N GLN A 54 -1.47 34.92 -32.84
CA GLN A 54 -0.22 35.44 -33.46
C GLN A 54 0.99 34.69 -32.84
N GLU A 55 2.13 34.40 -33.45
CA GLU A 55 2.58 34.24 -34.83
C GLU A 55 3.88 33.39 -34.77
N LYS A 56 4.26 32.78 -35.90
CA LYS A 56 5.28 31.73 -36.01
C LYS A 56 6.69 32.31 -36.16
N SER A 57 7.67 31.79 -35.43
CA SER A 57 9.02 31.58 -35.97
C SER A 57 9.75 30.48 -35.20
N GLY A 58 10.52 29.61 -35.89
CA GLY A 58 11.35 28.60 -35.24
C GLY A 58 11.01 27.12 -35.52
N LYS A 59 10.59 26.76 -36.75
CA LYS A 59 10.65 25.36 -37.20
C LYS A 59 11.94 25.14 -37.98
N LYS A 60 12.87 24.36 -37.43
CA LYS A 60 13.76 23.43 -38.15
C LYS A 60 14.63 22.68 -37.14
N LEU A 61 14.06 21.65 -36.49
CA LEU A 61 14.84 20.48 -36.07
C LEU A 61 13.98 19.27 -35.62
N PHE A 62 12.75 19.09 -36.08
CA PHE A 62 11.96 17.89 -35.76
C PHE A 62 10.97 17.60 -36.89
N LYS A 63 11.45 17.05 -38.01
CA LYS A 63 10.54 16.69 -39.12
C LYS A 63 10.98 15.52 -39.99
N GLU A 64 11.71 14.55 -39.44
CA GLU A 64 12.19 13.40 -40.24
C GLU A 64 11.77 12.01 -39.78
N VAL A 65 10.86 11.83 -38.80
CA VAL A 65 10.57 10.45 -38.32
C VAL A 65 9.08 10.04 -38.35
N PHE A 66 8.15 10.89 -38.77
CA PHE A 66 6.72 10.53 -38.78
C PHE A 66 6.04 10.75 -40.14
N GLU A 67 6.51 10.05 -41.17
CA GLU A 67 5.71 9.80 -42.36
C GLU A 67 5.86 8.34 -42.82
N LYS A 68 4.85 7.52 -42.49
CA LYS A 68 4.09 6.67 -43.43
C LYS A 68 3.16 5.74 -42.65
N LYS A 69 1.86 6.06 -42.63
CA LYS A 69 0.79 5.09 -42.40
C LYS A 69 0.42 4.44 -43.75
N PRO A 70 0.47 3.11 -43.89
CA PRO A 70 -0.12 2.44 -45.04
C PRO A 70 -1.60 2.14 -44.84
N THR A 71 -2.30 2.20 -45.96
CA THR A 71 -3.73 2.14 -46.25
C THR A 71 -4.41 0.84 -45.79
N ILE A 72 -5.65 0.96 -45.29
CA ILE A 72 -6.51 -0.17 -44.94
C ILE A 72 -7.16 -0.70 -46.23
N GLU A 73 -6.80 -1.91 -46.65
CA GLU A 73 -7.57 -2.69 -47.62
C GLU A 73 -8.69 -3.45 -46.92
N GLU A 74 -9.92 -3.30 -47.40
CA GLU A 74 -11.10 -4.02 -46.91
C GLU A 74 -10.95 -5.53 -47.10
N LYS A 75 -10.77 -6.27 -46.01
CA LYS A 75 -10.89 -7.74 -45.99
C LYS A 75 -12.17 -8.15 -45.28
N LYS A 76 -12.98 -8.88 -46.04
CA LYS A 76 -14.33 -9.40 -45.75
C LYS A 76 -14.46 -9.98 -44.34
N HIS A 77 -15.60 -9.69 -43.70
CA HIS A 77 -16.04 -10.26 -42.43
C HIS A 77 -15.97 -11.80 -42.46
N VAL A 78 -14.94 -12.37 -41.85
CA VAL A 78 -14.94 -13.75 -41.39
C VAL A 78 -15.47 -13.72 -39.95
N LYS A 79 -16.57 -14.43 -39.70
CA LYS A 79 -17.15 -14.58 -38.35
C LYS A 79 -16.05 -15.00 -37.38
N PRO A 80 -15.91 -14.37 -36.20
CA PRO A 80 -14.88 -14.75 -35.24
C PRO A 80 -15.22 -16.15 -34.71
N THR A 81 -14.55 -17.16 -35.25
CA THR A 81 -14.43 -18.42 -34.54
C THR A 81 -13.59 -18.13 -33.31
N LYS A 82 -14.22 -18.24 -32.13
CA LYS A 82 -13.52 -18.24 -30.85
C LYS A 82 -12.47 -19.35 -30.87
N LYS A 83 -11.23 -19.04 -31.26
CA LYS A 83 -10.09 -19.85 -30.87
C LYS A 83 -9.92 -19.64 -29.38
N VAL A 84 -10.48 -20.57 -28.61
CA VAL A 84 -10.09 -20.79 -27.22
C VAL A 84 -8.58 -21.01 -27.25
N LEU A 85 -7.80 -20.01 -26.85
CA LEU A 85 -6.42 -20.23 -26.43
C LEU A 85 -6.52 -21.16 -25.23
N ARG A 86 -6.44 -22.47 -25.48
CA ARG A 86 -6.23 -23.44 -24.42
C ARG A 86 -4.89 -23.05 -23.82
N GLY A 87 -4.89 -22.63 -22.56
CA GLY A 87 -3.65 -22.34 -21.86
C GLY A 87 -2.75 -23.56 -22.00
N GLU A 88 -1.61 -23.38 -22.65
CA GLU A 88 -0.54 -24.37 -22.58
C GLU A 88 -0.17 -24.43 -21.09
N ASN A 89 -0.22 -25.62 -20.50
CA ASN A 89 0.22 -25.80 -19.12
C ASN A 89 1.70 -25.44 -19.07
N ILE A 90 2.08 -24.52 -18.19
CA ILE A 90 3.48 -24.17 -17.95
C ILE A 90 4.21 -25.47 -17.58
N PRO A 91 5.31 -25.85 -18.25
CA PRO A 91 6.08 -27.04 -17.91
C PRO A 91 6.44 -27.08 -16.43
N GLU A 92 6.23 -28.23 -15.78
CA GLU A 92 6.51 -28.40 -14.35
C GLU A 92 7.97 -28.07 -14.00
N GLU A 93 8.89 -28.32 -14.93
CA GLU A 93 10.33 -28.01 -14.85
C GLU A 93 10.65 -26.52 -14.67
N LEU A 94 9.76 -25.61 -15.10
CA LEU A 94 9.93 -24.16 -14.94
C LEU A 94 9.52 -23.68 -13.54
N PHE A 95 8.77 -24.47 -12.79
CA PHE A 95 8.47 -24.15 -11.41
C PHE A 95 9.70 -24.46 -10.54
N PHE A 96 9.85 -23.68 -9.46
CA PHE A 96 10.82 -24.00 -8.42
C PHE A 96 10.51 -25.40 -7.90
N GLN A 97 11.46 -26.34 -8.08
CA GLN A 97 11.27 -27.75 -7.78
C GLN A 97 11.21 -28.07 -6.27
N GLY A 98 11.40 -27.04 -5.42
CA GLY A 98 11.68 -27.23 -4.01
C GLY A 98 13.10 -27.73 -3.81
N ASN A 99 13.81 -27.14 -2.86
CA ASN A 99 14.98 -27.76 -2.25
C ASN A 99 14.64 -28.06 -0.79
N ASP A 100 15.36 -28.98 -0.16
CA ASP A 100 15.24 -29.23 1.29
C ASP A 100 15.84 -28.08 2.13
N GLU A 101 16.23 -26.97 1.49
CA GLU A 101 16.69 -25.79 2.20
C GLU A 101 15.50 -25.08 2.83
N PRO A 102 15.59 -24.74 4.14
CA PRO A 102 14.54 -23.97 4.78
C PRO A 102 14.41 -22.61 4.10
N PHE A 103 13.26 -22.35 3.51
CA PHE A 103 12.92 -21.05 2.94
C PHE A 103 12.22 -20.17 3.98
N GLY A 104 12.69 -18.94 4.13
CA GLY A 104 12.12 -17.94 5.03
C GLY A 104 12.99 -17.68 6.27
N LEU A 105 12.47 -16.85 7.16
CA LEU A 105 13.15 -16.52 8.42
C LEU A 105 13.02 -17.69 9.39
N GLU A 106 14.14 -18.08 10.00
CA GLU A 106 14.11 -19.02 11.12
C GLU A 106 13.25 -18.47 12.26
N LYS A 107 12.52 -19.35 12.95
CA LYS A 107 11.71 -18.95 14.09
C LYS A 107 12.65 -18.46 15.19
N GLY A 108 12.69 -17.14 15.37
CA GLY A 108 13.43 -16.53 16.47
C GLY A 108 12.94 -17.02 17.84
N GLU A 109 13.84 -16.98 18.82
CA GLU A 109 13.58 -17.42 20.20
C GLU A 109 12.65 -16.48 20.99
N ILE A 110 12.43 -15.26 20.47
CA ILE A 110 11.67 -14.21 21.17
C ILE A 110 10.17 -14.39 20.92
N GLU A 111 9.44 -14.68 21.98
CA GLU A 111 7.97 -14.66 21.97
C GLU A 111 7.44 -13.28 22.34
N LEU A 112 6.74 -12.64 21.39
CA LEU A 112 6.09 -11.35 21.62
C LEU A 112 4.64 -11.50 22.07
N GLU A 113 4.22 -10.68 23.02
CA GLU A 113 2.81 -10.53 23.38
C GLU A 113 1.99 -10.06 22.17
N LYS A 114 0.86 -10.75 21.92
CA LYS A 114 -0.08 -10.42 20.86
C LYS A 114 -0.85 -9.15 21.23
N LYS A 115 -0.65 -8.08 20.47
CA LYS A 115 -1.50 -6.88 20.56
C LYS A 115 -2.71 -7.04 19.63
N LYS A 116 -3.89 -6.63 20.11
CA LYS A 116 -5.12 -6.65 19.29
C LYS A 116 -4.95 -5.65 18.13
N ARG A 117 -5.36 -6.05 16.92
CA ARG A 117 -5.33 -5.22 15.69
C ARG A 117 -3.93 -4.81 15.20
N GLU A 118 -2.88 -5.43 15.73
CA GLU A 118 -1.52 -5.20 15.28
C GLU A 118 -1.29 -5.85 13.90
N GLY A 119 -0.73 -5.08 12.97
CA GLY A 119 -0.30 -5.58 11.66
C GLY A 119 0.96 -6.46 11.76
N PHE A 120 1.25 -7.21 10.70
CA PHE A 120 2.43 -8.06 10.66
C PHE A 120 3.73 -7.25 10.73
N GLU A 121 3.77 -6.13 10.02
CA GLU A 121 4.91 -5.22 9.95
C GLU A 121 5.21 -4.59 11.32
N SER A 122 4.18 -4.09 12.01
CA SER A 122 4.31 -3.55 13.37
C SER A 122 4.88 -4.58 14.34
N LYS A 123 4.39 -5.82 14.25
CA LYS A 123 4.89 -6.92 15.06
C LYS A 123 6.35 -7.25 14.73
N PHE A 124 6.72 -7.24 13.45
CA PHE A 124 8.09 -7.48 13.00
C PHE A 124 9.05 -6.38 13.50
N ILE A 125 8.64 -5.11 13.46
CA ILE A 125 9.42 -3.99 13.99
C ILE A 125 9.65 -4.15 15.50
N ARG A 126 8.61 -4.52 16.26
CA ARG A 126 8.77 -4.83 17.70
C ARG A 126 9.76 -5.97 17.93
N TYR A 127 9.72 -7.01 17.10
CA TYR A 127 10.66 -8.12 17.19
C TYR A 127 12.10 -7.65 16.97
N LEU A 128 12.35 -6.82 15.94
CA LEU A 128 13.68 -6.27 15.67
C LEU A 128 14.16 -5.36 16.80
N ILE A 129 13.26 -4.59 17.42
CA ILE A 129 13.59 -3.76 18.60
C ILE A 129 14.01 -4.64 19.78
N GLU A 130 13.23 -5.67 20.10
CA GLU A 130 13.53 -6.58 21.21
C GLU A 130 14.84 -7.35 20.98
N LYS A 131 15.10 -7.72 19.73
CA LYS A 131 16.35 -8.40 19.32
C LYS A 131 17.55 -7.46 19.25
N GLY A 132 17.35 -6.14 19.23
CA GLY A 132 18.41 -5.15 19.09
C GLY A 132 18.97 -5.02 17.67
N GLU A 133 18.20 -5.37 16.64
CA GLU A 133 18.63 -5.37 15.23
C GLU A 133 18.23 -4.09 14.46
N ILE A 134 17.74 -3.07 15.17
CA ILE A 134 17.48 -1.77 14.57
C ILE A 134 18.80 -1.03 14.35
N VAL A 135 19.09 -0.72 13.09
CA VAL A 135 20.30 0.01 12.73
C VAL A 135 20.21 1.45 13.23
N GLN A 136 21.30 1.96 13.80
CA GLN A 136 21.39 3.35 14.24
C GLN A 136 22.11 4.22 13.21
N ASN A 137 23.18 3.67 12.61
CA ASN A 137 24.00 4.32 11.59
C ASN A 137 24.31 3.32 10.48
N LEU A 138 24.26 3.79 9.23
CA LEU A 138 24.58 3.00 8.05
C LEU A 138 25.44 3.86 7.13
N GLU A 139 26.65 3.40 6.79
CA GLU A 139 27.59 4.18 5.99
C GLU A 139 27.22 4.17 4.49
N LYS A 140 26.89 2.99 3.95
CA LYS A 140 26.56 2.77 2.53
C LYS A 140 25.22 2.07 2.38
N GLY A 141 24.15 2.83 2.55
CA GLY A 141 22.78 2.35 2.39
C GLY A 141 22.05 2.98 1.20
N LEU A 142 21.23 2.19 0.52
CA LEU A 142 20.21 2.70 -0.41
C LEU A 142 18.86 2.70 0.28
N LEU A 143 18.21 3.87 0.36
CA LEU A 143 16.84 3.95 0.86
C LEU A 143 15.90 3.27 -0.15
N LEU A 144 15.20 2.23 0.30
CA LEU A 144 14.21 1.52 -0.52
C LEU A 144 12.80 2.04 -0.28
N ASP A 145 12.44 2.25 0.98
CA ASP A 145 11.05 2.48 1.37
C ASP A 145 10.97 3.23 2.71
N VAL A 146 9.91 4.02 2.90
CA VAL A 146 9.61 4.75 4.12
C VAL A 146 8.17 4.47 4.49
N ASN A 147 7.96 3.92 5.67
CA ASN A 147 6.64 3.63 6.19
C ASN A 147 6.46 4.24 7.57
N TYR A 148 5.22 4.18 8.05
CA TYR A 148 4.88 4.62 9.40
C TYR A 148 4.36 3.44 10.20
N ASP A 149 4.91 3.24 11.39
CA ASP A 149 4.38 2.28 12.33
C ASP A 149 3.50 2.99 13.36
N GLY A 150 2.19 2.71 13.32
CA GLY A 150 1.24 3.25 14.30
C GLY A 150 1.49 2.71 15.72
N GLY A 151 2.02 1.49 15.85
CA GLY A 151 2.33 0.89 17.15
C GLY A 151 3.40 1.67 17.93
N GLN A 152 4.43 2.16 17.23
CA GLN A 152 5.50 2.99 17.78
C GLN A 152 5.27 4.49 17.55
N ASN A 153 4.26 4.87 16.78
CA ASN A 153 3.94 6.24 16.38
C ASN A 153 5.18 6.94 15.77
N LYS A 154 5.90 6.21 14.90
CA LYS A 154 7.18 6.62 14.32
C LYS A 154 7.27 6.19 12.86
N ALA A 155 7.92 7.04 12.06
CA ALA A 155 8.37 6.64 10.75
C ALA A 155 9.54 5.66 10.88
N TYR A 156 9.66 4.75 9.92
CA TYR A 156 10.82 3.88 9.79
C TYR A 156 11.17 3.71 8.31
N CYS A 157 12.46 3.52 8.05
CA CYS A 157 13.03 3.40 6.73
C CYS A 157 13.58 1.98 6.55
N LYS A 158 13.41 1.45 5.34
CA LYS A 158 14.06 0.22 4.89
C LYS A 158 15.25 0.61 4.02
N PHE A 159 16.44 0.25 4.46
CA PHE A 159 17.66 0.45 3.70
C PHE A 159 18.17 -0.88 3.17
N TYR A 160 18.65 -0.89 1.92
CA TYR A 160 19.52 -1.96 1.44
C TYR A 160 20.95 -1.59 1.79
N ASP A 161 21.60 -2.42 2.60
CA ASP A 161 23.00 -2.26 2.97
C ASP A 161 23.89 -2.87 1.88
N LEU A 162 24.74 -2.03 1.27
CA LEU A 162 25.61 -2.43 0.17
C LEU A 162 26.81 -3.29 0.62
N GLU A 163 27.09 -3.37 1.92
CA GLU A 163 28.20 -4.17 2.43
C GLU A 163 27.78 -5.60 2.80
N THR A 164 26.54 -5.74 3.30
CA THR A 164 26.00 -7.03 3.76
C THR A 164 24.99 -7.66 2.80
N ASP A 165 24.54 -6.92 1.78
CA ASP A 165 23.45 -7.31 0.87
C ASP A 165 22.12 -7.62 1.61
N GLU A 166 21.92 -7.01 2.79
CA GLU A 166 20.75 -7.20 3.64
C GLU A 166 19.87 -5.95 3.71
N ILE A 167 18.58 -6.15 4.00
CA ILE A 167 17.66 -5.06 4.32
C ILE A 167 17.79 -4.73 5.82
N LYS A 168 18.15 -3.49 6.13
CA LYS A 168 18.24 -2.95 7.49
C LYS A 168 17.08 -1.99 7.76
N ILE A 169 16.54 -2.04 8.98
CA ILE A 169 15.46 -1.14 9.42
C ILE A 169 16.03 -0.06 10.33
N TRP A 170 15.80 1.20 9.96
CA TRP A 170 16.10 2.37 10.79
C TRP A 170 14.79 3.01 11.26
N ILE A 171 14.69 3.36 12.55
CA ILE A 171 13.50 4.00 13.12
C ILE A 171 13.79 5.47 13.38
N ASP A 172 12.82 6.34 13.08
CA ASP A 172 12.95 7.77 13.24
C ASP A 172 13.34 8.21 14.67
N THR A 173 14.45 8.94 14.74
CA THR A 173 15.00 9.55 15.95
C THR A 173 14.78 11.07 15.99
N THR A 174 14.24 11.69 14.93
CA THR A 174 14.04 13.15 14.81
C THR A 174 12.86 13.68 15.61
N LYS A 175 12.09 12.77 16.27
CA LYS A 175 10.85 13.09 17.00
C LYS A 175 9.80 13.70 16.09
N HIS A 176 9.73 13.24 14.83
CA HIS A 176 8.66 13.65 13.93
C HIS A 176 7.31 13.12 14.43
N GLU A 177 6.27 13.94 14.26
CA GLU A 177 4.91 13.63 14.67
C GLU A 177 3.97 13.91 13.48
N PRO A 178 2.92 13.11 13.27
CA PRO A 178 1.98 13.36 12.19
C PRO A 178 1.23 14.66 12.46
N TYR A 179 1.02 15.44 11.39
CA TYR A 179 0.31 16.72 11.48
C TYR A 179 -0.42 17.05 10.18
N CYS A 180 -1.40 17.94 10.29
CA CYS A 180 -1.99 18.63 9.14
C CYS A 180 -1.93 20.16 9.37
N LEU A 181 -2.15 20.92 8.30
CA LEU A 181 -2.15 22.38 8.33
C LEU A 181 -3.56 22.92 8.11
N SER A 182 -3.87 24.02 8.78
CA SER A 182 -5.13 24.75 8.63
C SER A 182 -4.85 26.25 8.50
N LYS A 183 -5.63 26.95 7.67
CA LYS A 183 -5.65 28.42 7.61
C LYS A 183 -6.44 29.06 8.75
N LYS A 184 -7.20 28.26 9.52
CA LYS A 184 -7.93 28.76 10.71
C LYS A 184 -6.96 29.07 11.84
N SER A 185 -7.29 30.08 12.62
CA SER A 185 -6.55 30.39 13.84
C SER A 185 -6.72 29.29 14.91
N ILE A 186 -5.80 29.23 15.87
CA ILE A 186 -5.90 28.30 17.00
C ILE A 186 -7.22 28.51 17.76
N GLN A 187 -7.60 29.77 17.99
CA GLN A 187 -8.84 30.13 18.69
C GLN A 187 -10.09 29.59 17.98
N GLU A 188 -10.14 29.68 16.64
CA GLU A 188 -11.22 29.09 15.86
C GLU A 188 -11.23 27.57 15.95
N LEU A 189 -10.07 26.92 15.95
CA LEU A 189 -9.98 25.46 16.01
C LEU A 189 -10.31 24.90 17.39
N GLU A 190 -10.00 25.64 18.46
CA GLU A 190 -10.37 25.29 19.83
C GLU A 190 -11.88 25.27 20.07
N THR A 191 -12.65 26.03 19.28
CA THR A 191 -14.12 25.95 19.32
C THR A 191 -14.67 24.63 18.78
N ASN A 192 -13.87 23.87 18.00
CA ASN A 192 -14.28 22.57 17.48
C ASN A 192 -14.01 21.47 18.51
N VAL A 193 -15.04 21.20 19.33
CA VAL A 193 -15.01 20.20 20.40
C VAL A 193 -14.75 18.78 19.88
N GLU A 194 -15.22 18.44 18.68
CA GLU A 194 -14.98 17.12 18.07
C GLU A 194 -13.49 16.91 17.78
N LEU A 195 -12.80 17.95 17.32
CA LEU A 195 -11.37 17.91 17.06
C LEU A 195 -10.57 17.83 18.37
N THR A 196 -10.87 18.69 19.34
CA THR A 196 -10.09 18.74 20.59
C THR A 196 -10.29 17.51 21.48
N ASN A 197 -11.45 16.86 21.40
CA ASN A 197 -11.75 15.64 22.16
C ASN A 197 -11.45 14.35 21.39
N TYR A 198 -10.97 14.45 20.14
CA TYR A 198 -10.57 13.27 19.38
C TYR A 198 -9.39 12.59 20.08
N GLU A 199 -9.45 11.27 20.26
CA GLU A 199 -8.39 10.49 20.94
C GLU A 199 -7.01 10.69 20.27
N GLY A 200 -7.01 10.84 18.94
CA GLY A 200 -5.80 11.10 18.17
C GLY A 200 -5.32 12.55 18.20
N PHE A 201 -6.00 13.49 18.84
CA PHE A 201 -5.57 14.89 18.89
C PHE A 201 -4.48 15.09 19.95
N LYS A 202 -3.44 15.85 19.59
CA LYS A 202 -2.31 16.13 20.49
C LYS A 202 -2.18 17.59 20.90
N ARG A 203 -1.98 18.49 19.92
CA ARG A 203 -1.78 19.93 20.18
C ARG A 203 -1.90 20.77 18.91
N PHE A 204 -2.01 22.07 19.10
CA PHE A 204 -1.85 23.07 18.06
C PHE A 204 -0.48 23.78 18.16
N GLU A 205 0.01 24.27 17.03
CA GLU A 205 1.20 25.14 16.95
C GLU A 205 0.99 26.16 15.83
N LYS A 206 1.27 27.44 16.10
CA LYS A 206 1.22 28.47 15.07
C LYS A 206 2.53 28.47 14.28
N ILE A 207 2.45 28.48 12.95
CA ILE A 207 3.60 28.48 12.05
C ILE A 207 3.41 29.50 10.92
N LEU A 208 4.51 29.98 10.35
CA LEU A 208 4.51 30.74 9.11
C LEU A 208 4.80 29.82 7.92
N ARG A 209 4.10 30.03 6.81
CA ARG A 209 4.32 29.35 5.52
C ARG A 209 4.23 30.35 4.39
N VAL A 210 4.82 30.03 3.24
CA VAL A 210 4.69 30.86 2.04
C VAL A 210 3.51 30.37 1.20
N ASP A 211 2.60 31.26 0.85
CA ASP A 211 1.58 31.00 -0.16
C ASP A 211 2.22 31.14 -1.55
N LEU A 212 2.45 30.01 -2.22
CA LEU A 212 3.13 29.96 -3.51
C LEU A 212 2.34 30.64 -4.65
N LEU A 213 1.05 30.91 -4.46
CA LEU A 213 0.23 31.55 -5.49
C LEU A 213 0.32 33.08 -5.43
N GLN A 214 0.39 33.65 -4.22
CA GLN A 214 0.50 35.10 -4.01
C GLN A 214 1.94 35.56 -3.73
N ASP A 215 2.86 34.62 -3.48
CA ASP A 215 4.25 34.88 -3.10
C ASP A 215 4.36 35.70 -1.80
N GLU A 216 3.53 35.34 -0.82
CA GLU A 216 3.43 36.04 0.48
C GLU A 216 3.53 35.06 1.65
N GLU A 217 4.03 35.53 2.80
CA GLU A 217 3.99 34.75 4.04
C GLU A 217 2.59 34.79 4.68
N ILE A 218 2.08 33.61 5.02
CA ILE A 218 0.78 33.41 5.67
C ILE A 218 0.96 32.70 7.02
N ASP A 219 0.17 33.15 7.99
CA ASP A 219 -0.02 32.44 9.26
C ASP A 219 -0.85 31.17 9.03
N MET A 220 -0.36 30.04 9.53
CA MET A 220 -1.07 28.77 9.55
C MET A 220 -1.03 28.12 10.93
N THR A 221 -2.00 27.26 11.20
CA THR A 221 -2.01 26.41 12.39
C THR A 221 -1.64 24.98 12.01
N LYS A 222 -0.61 24.44 12.65
CA LYS A 222 -0.23 23.04 12.61
C LYS A 222 -0.98 22.27 13.69
N ILE A 223 -1.71 21.24 13.26
CA ILE A 223 -2.51 20.37 14.13
C ILE A 223 -1.80 19.03 14.22
N TYR A 224 -1.30 18.69 15.41
CA TYR A 224 -0.59 17.43 15.64
C TYR A 224 -1.53 16.32 16.08
N GLY A 225 -1.26 15.12 15.57
CA GLY A 225 -1.98 13.91 15.95
C GLY A 225 -1.10 12.84 16.57
N ILE A 226 -1.76 11.82 17.12
CA ILE A 226 -1.21 10.50 17.43
C ILE A 226 -1.98 9.45 16.64
N THR A 227 -1.26 8.41 16.21
CA THR A 227 -1.78 7.32 15.38
C THR A 227 -2.05 6.08 16.22
#